data_AF-A0A7W9B8S6-F1
#
_entry.id   AF-A0A7W9B8S6-F1
#
_cell.length_a   1.000
_cell.length_b   1.000
_cell.length_c   1.000
_cell.angle_alpha   90.00
_cell.angle_beta   90.00
_cell.angle_gamma   90.00
#
_symmetry.space_group_name_H-M   'P 1'
#
loop_
_entity.id
_entity.type
_entity.pdbx_description
1 polymer ?
#
loop_
_entity_poly.entity_id
_entity_poly.type
_entity_poly.pdbx_seq_one_letter_code
_entity_poly.pdbx_strand_id
1 'polypeptide(L)'
;MTIPQKRHIVSNLKIKEISSVDNPAQVGATAVLIKRADGDVTEIRKNAAAVAAGEQPKFGVADYEDAMFARAAELAKDMQCTPEQALLKGLPSDPALRDLAHASEVARVGAYAAEVRKRHAAA
;
A
#
# COMPACT_ATOMS: atom_id res chain seq x y z
N MET A 1 -3.67 -42.10 48.18
CA MET A 1 -4.29 -40.76 48.16
C MET A 1 -3.98 -40.11 46.83
N THR A 2 -4.99 -39.81 46.02
CA THR A 2 -4.89 -39.32 44.64
C THR A 2 -4.71 -37.80 44.60
N ILE A 3 -3.69 -37.33 43.88
CA ILE A 3 -3.42 -35.90 43.66
C ILE A 3 -4.37 -35.41 42.55
N PRO A 4 -5.16 -34.34 42.76
CA PRO A 4 -6.06 -33.84 41.73
C PRO A 4 -5.24 -33.12 40.65
N GLN A 5 -5.23 -33.65 39.42
CA GLN A 5 -4.71 -32.96 38.24
C GLN A 5 -5.56 -31.72 37.98
N LYS A 6 -4.98 -30.53 38.19
CA LYS A 6 -5.59 -29.27 37.74
C LYS A 6 -5.66 -29.29 36.21
N ARG A 7 -6.87 -29.40 35.66
CA ARG A 7 -7.14 -29.12 34.24
C ARG A 7 -6.71 -27.68 33.94
N HIS A 8 -5.66 -27.49 33.16
CA HIS A 8 -5.33 -26.19 32.59
C HIS A 8 -6.42 -25.83 31.57
N ILE A 9 -7.28 -24.88 31.94
CA ILE A 9 -8.20 -24.24 31.00
C ILE A 9 -7.40 -23.16 30.28
N VAL A 10 -7.04 -23.40 29.02
CA VAL A 10 -6.52 -22.36 28.14
C VAL A 10 -7.71 -21.53 27.69
N SER A 11 -7.96 -20.41 28.36
CA SER A 11 -8.87 -19.39 27.86
C SER A 11 -8.10 -18.47 26.90
N ASN A 12 -8.66 -18.23 25.71
CA ASN A 12 -8.15 -17.23 24.78
C ASN A 12 -8.07 -15.88 25.51
N LEU A 13 -6.85 -15.40 25.76
CA LEU A 13 -6.60 -14.09 26.35
C LEU A 13 -7.28 -13.04 25.46
N LYS A 14 -8.05 -12.15 26.06
CA LYS A 14 -8.61 -11.01 25.32
C LYS A 14 -7.45 -10.07 25.01
N ILE A 15 -7.45 -9.44 23.83
CA ILE A 15 -6.41 -8.49 23.36
C ILE A 15 -6.03 -7.42 24.40
N LYS A 16 -6.91 -7.12 25.36
CA LYS A 16 -6.67 -6.18 26.46
C LYS A 16 -5.66 -6.67 27.51
N GLU A 17 -5.26 -7.94 27.48
CA GLU A 17 -4.34 -8.58 28.42
C GLU A 17 -2.93 -8.74 27.82
N ILE A 18 -2.70 -8.28 26.59
CA ILE A 18 -1.36 -8.23 25.99
C ILE A 18 -0.59 -7.12 26.69
N SER A 19 0.48 -7.54 27.37
CA SER A 19 1.40 -6.77 28.19
C SER A 19 1.75 -5.39 27.61
N SER A 20 1.82 -4.37 28.47
CA SER A 20 2.28 -2.99 28.19
C SER A 20 3.66 -2.88 27.53
N VAL A 21 4.40 -3.98 27.42
CA VAL A 21 5.71 -4.09 26.78
C VAL A 21 5.61 -4.31 25.26
N ASP A 22 4.50 -4.84 24.75
CA ASP A 22 4.35 -5.13 23.30
C ASP A 22 3.88 -3.93 22.48
N ASN A 23 3.25 -2.94 23.12
CA ASN A 23 2.74 -1.74 22.45
C ASN A 23 3.86 -0.84 21.88
N PRO A 24 4.96 -0.55 22.62
CA PRO A 24 6.08 0.22 22.07
C PRO A 24 6.81 -0.51 20.95
N ALA A 25 6.90 -1.85 21.01
CA ALA A 25 7.54 -2.65 19.97
C ALA A 25 6.72 -2.64 18.67
N GLN A 26 5.38 -2.75 18.77
CA GLN A 26 4.50 -2.61 17.61
C GLN A 26 4.55 -1.21 17.00
N VAL A 27 4.52 -0.16 17.83
CA VAL A 27 4.59 1.24 17.37
C VAL A 27 5.96 1.55 16.75
N GLY A 28 7.05 1.04 17.34
CA GLY A 28 8.40 1.20 16.79
C GLY A 28 8.59 0.46 15.46
N ALA A 29 8.10 -0.78 15.35
CA ALA A 29 8.16 -1.55 14.11
C ALA A 29 7.32 -0.92 13.00
N THR A 30 6.10 -0.45 13.31
CA THR A 30 5.28 0.29 12.33
C THR A 30 5.94 1.60 11.92
N ALA A 31 6.54 2.37 12.85
CA ALA A 31 7.23 3.60 12.52
C ALA A 31 8.47 3.39 11.61
N VAL A 32 9.20 2.29 11.78
CA VAL A 32 10.34 1.94 10.92
C VAL A 32 9.89 1.47 9.54
N LEU A 33 8.78 0.73 9.45
CA LEU A 33 8.19 0.34 8.16
C LEU A 33 7.65 1.56 7.40
N ILE A 34 7.01 2.50 8.09
CA ILE A 34 6.49 3.75 7.51
C ILE A 34 7.65 4.62 6.98
N LYS A 35 8.74 4.80 7.76
CA LYS A 35 9.89 5.61 7.33
C LYS A 35 10.65 5.07 6.12
N ARG A 36 10.66 3.75 5.89
CA ARG A 36 11.27 3.18 4.67
C ARG A 36 10.36 3.31 3.45
N ALA A 37 9.03 3.32 3.64
CA ALA A 37 8.07 3.48 2.56
C ALA A 37 7.88 4.94 2.10
N ASP A 38 7.99 5.92 3.01
CA ASP A 38 7.70 7.33 2.69
C ASP A 38 8.66 7.95 1.65
N GLY A 39 9.93 7.50 1.62
CA GLY A 39 10.91 7.93 0.62
C GLY A 39 10.55 7.49 -0.79
N ASP A 40 10.19 6.21 -0.94
CA ASP A 40 9.79 5.60 -2.22
C ASP A 40 8.48 6.18 -2.73
N VAL A 41 7.46 6.32 -1.87
CA VAL A 41 6.14 6.82 -2.29
C VAL A 41 6.22 8.26 -2.81
N THR A 42 7.12 9.08 -2.25
CA THR A 42 7.34 10.45 -2.73
C THR A 42 7.97 10.48 -4.12
N GLU A 43 8.91 9.59 -4.40
CA GLU A 43 9.55 9.47 -5.71
C GLU A 43 8.58 8.90 -6.76
N ILE A 44 7.78 7.91 -6.38
CA ILE A 44 6.73 7.33 -7.23
C ILE A 44 5.70 8.40 -7.62
N ARG A 45 5.25 9.24 -6.68
CA ARG A 45 4.33 10.36 -6.98
C ARG A 45 4.93 11.39 -7.92
N LYS A 46 6.22 11.74 -7.75
CA LYS A 46 6.92 12.65 -8.67
C LYS A 46 7.04 12.06 -10.06
N ASN A 47 7.38 10.77 -10.17
CA ASN A 47 7.46 10.13 -11.47
C ASN A 47 6.07 9.98 -12.10
N ALA A 48 5.01 9.72 -11.33
CA ALA A 48 3.65 9.69 -11.85
C ALA A 48 3.23 11.02 -12.48
N ALA A 49 3.53 12.15 -11.84
CA ALA A 49 3.32 13.47 -12.42
C ALA A 49 4.15 13.69 -13.71
N ALA A 50 5.39 13.21 -13.74
CA ALA A 50 6.23 13.27 -14.94
C ALA A 50 5.68 12.38 -16.08
N VAL A 51 5.14 11.21 -15.76
CA VAL A 51 4.47 10.33 -16.73
C VAL A 51 3.21 10.98 -17.29
N ALA A 52 2.42 11.66 -16.45
CA ALA A 52 1.29 12.46 -16.91
C ALA A 52 1.72 13.62 -17.85
N ALA A 53 2.97 14.10 -17.73
CA ALA A 53 3.58 15.07 -18.65
C ALA A 53 4.22 14.44 -19.90
N GLY A 54 4.18 13.11 -20.04
CA GLY A 54 4.67 12.37 -21.21
C GLY A 54 6.03 11.67 -21.04
N GLU A 55 6.59 11.63 -19.83
CA GLU A 55 7.76 10.79 -19.55
C GLU A 55 7.41 9.29 -19.48
N GLN A 56 8.44 8.44 -19.56
CA GLN A 56 8.27 7.00 -19.38
C GLN A 56 8.14 6.63 -17.89
N PRO A 57 7.30 5.63 -17.56
CA PRO A 57 7.19 5.12 -16.20
C PRO A 57 8.49 4.45 -15.78
N LYS A 58 9.03 4.84 -14.63
CA LYS A 58 10.27 4.26 -14.05
C LYS A 58 9.97 3.14 -13.07
N PHE A 59 8.78 3.15 -12.47
CA PHE A 59 8.32 2.16 -11.50
C PHE A 59 7.33 1.16 -12.12
N GLY A 60 7.12 0.04 -11.45
CA GLY A 60 6.17 -0.99 -11.87
C GLY A 60 4.71 -0.61 -11.61
N VAL A 61 3.80 -1.38 -12.19
CA VAL A 61 2.34 -1.19 -12.01
C VAL A 61 1.96 -1.29 -10.53
N ALA A 62 2.49 -2.29 -9.82
CA ALA A 62 2.22 -2.50 -8.39
C ALA A 62 2.68 -1.31 -7.54
N ASP A 63 3.83 -0.72 -7.85
CA ASP A 63 4.36 0.42 -7.09
C ASP A 63 3.44 1.66 -7.21
N TYR A 64 2.91 1.91 -8.40
CA TYR A 64 1.94 3.00 -8.60
C TYR A 64 0.59 2.72 -7.93
N GLU A 65 0.12 1.46 -7.97
CA GLU A 65 -1.12 1.06 -7.31
C GLU A 65 -0.99 1.18 -5.77
N ASP A 66 0.12 0.74 -5.19
CA ASP A 66 0.40 0.89 -3.77
C ASP A 66 0.49 2.38 -3.35
N ALA A 67 1.17 3.21 -4.15
CA ALA A 67 1.22 4.65 -3.92
C ALA A 67 -0.15 5.34 -4.06
N MET A 68 -1.02 4.83 -4.93
CA MET A 68 -2.41 5.29 -5.08
C MET A 68 -3.24 4.93 -3.83
N PHE A 69 -3.11 3.72 -3.30
CA PHE A 69 -3.76 3.34 -2.05
C PHE A 69 -3.22 4.12 -0.84
N ALA A 70 -1.91 4.39 -0.80
CA ALA A 70 -1.32 5.25 0.22
C ALA A 70 -1.90 6.67 0.18
N ARG A 71 -2.06 7.24 -1.03
CA ARG A 71 -2.70 8.56 -1.21
C ARG A 71 -4.18 8.54 -0.84
N ALA A 72 -4.91 7.48 -1.17
CA ALA A 72 -6.30 7.31 -0.77
C ALA A 72 -6.44 7.17 0.76
N ALA A 73 -5.49 6.53 1.43
CA ALA A 73 -5.47 6.42 2.89
C ALA A 73 -5.17 7.76 3.58
N GLU A 74 -4.37 8.64 2.97
CA GLU A 74 -4.21 10.03 3.42
C GLU A 74 -5.54 10.78 3.30
N LEU A 75 -6.17 10.75 2.12
CA LEU A 75 -7.45 11.41 1.86
C LEU A 75 -8.58 10.88 2.75
N ALA A 76 -8.57 9.60 3.08
CA ALA A 76 -9.54 8.99 3.99
C ALA A 76 -9.51 9.61 5.39
N LYS A 77 -8.32 10.01 5.88
CA LYS A 77 -8.18 10.70 7.17
C LYS A 77 -8.82 12.08 7.11
N ASP A 78 -8.59 12.81 6.01
CA ASP A 78 -9.13 14.17 5.81
C ASP A 78 -10.65 14.15 5.61
N MET A 79 -11.16 13.15 4.87
CA MET A 79 -12.57 13.02 4.50
C MET A 79 -13.41 12.21 5.51
N GLN A 80 -12.78 11.68 6.57
CA GLN A 80 -13.40 10.80 7.56
C GLN A 80 -14.19 9.64 6.95
N CYS A 81 -13.61 8.95 5.96
CA CYS A 81 -14.23 7.84 5.26
C CYS A 81 -13.27 6.65 5.13
N THR A 82 -13.72 5.55 4.52
CA THR A 82 -12.80 4.42 4.25
C THR A 82 -11.85 4.75 3.10
N PRO A 83 -10.64 4.16 3.04
CA PRO A 83 -9.71 4.35 1.92
C PRO A 83 -10.32 4.07 0.55
N GLU A 84 -11.18 3.06 0.43
CA GLU A 84 -11.89 2.72 -0.81
C GLU A 84 -12.88 3.82 -1.22
N GLN A 85 -13.62 4.39 -0.26
CA GLN A 85 -14.51 5.51 -0.51
C GLN A 85 -13.74 6.79 -0.86
N ALA A 86 -12.60 7.02 -0.20
CA ALA A 86 -11.70 8.13 -0.49
C ALA A 86 -11.09 7.99 -1.88
N LEU A 87 -10.73 6.78 -2.30
CA LEU A 87 -10.25 6.52 -3.65
C LEU A 87 -11.32 6.87 -4.68
N LEU A 88 -12.55 6.38 -4.52
CA LEU A 88 -13.66 6.65 -5.45
C LEU A 88 -14.01 8.15 -5.53
N LYS A 89 -14.03 8.85 -4.40
CA LYS A 89 -14.36 10.29 -4.33
C LYS A 89 -13.19 11.17 -4.75
N GLY A 90 -11.97 10.73 -4.47
CA GLY A 90 -10.71 11.44 -4.71
C GLY A 90 -10.21 11.30 -6.14
N LEU A 91 -10.48 10.18 -6.83
CA LEU A 91 -10.02 9.97 -8.21
C LEU A 91 -10.38 11.11 -9.19
N PRO A 92 -11.59 11.70 -9.18
CA PRO A 92 -11.89 12.83 -10.08
C PRO A 92 -11.33 14.17 -9.60
N SER A 93 -11.00 14.32 -8.32
CA SER A 93 -10.74 15.63 -7.69
C SER A 93 -9.29 15.85 -7.25
N ASP A 94 -8.56 14.79 -6.88
CA ASP A 94 -7.17 14.83 -6.45
C ASP A 94 -6.23 14.61 -7.66
N PRO A 95 -5.40 15.61 -8.03
CA PRO A 95 -4.47 15.48 -9.14
C PRO A 95 -3.47 14.34 -8.95
N ALA A 96 -2.97 14.12 -7.74
CA ALA A 96 -2.00 13.07 -7.48
C ALA A 96 -2.57 11.66 -7.69
N LEU A 97 -3.82 11.41 -7.27
CA LEU A 97 -4.52 10.16 -7.58
C LEU A 97 -4.71 9.96 -9.09
N ARG A 98 -5.02 11.01 -9.85
CA ARG A 98 -5.16 10.92 -11.31
C ARG A 98 -3.83 10.60 -11.98
N ASP A 99 -2.77 11.28 -11.57
CA ASP A 99 -1.43 11.07 -12.12
C ASP A 99 -0.94 9.65 -11.81
N LEU A 100 -1.17 9.15 -10.59
CA LEU A 100 -0.85 7.77 -10.20
C LEU A 100 -1.66 6.74 -10.98
N ALA A 101 -2.96 6.95 -11.17
CA ALA A 101 -3.82 6.07 -11.96
C ALA A 101 -3.39 6.05 -13.44
N HIS A 102 -3.04 7.21 -14.00
CA HIS A 102 -2.53 7.32 -15.36
C HIS A 102 -1.18 6.60 -15.51
N ALA A 103 -0.24 6.82 -14.60
CA ALA A 103 1.07 6.19 -14.63
C ALA A 103 0.98 4.66 -14.50
N SER A 104 0.07 4.15 -13.66
CA SER A 104 -0.24 2.72 -13.56
C SER A 104 -0.69 2.13 -14.90
N GLU A 105 -1.59 2.81 -15.61
CA GLU A 105 -2.06 2.35 -16.92
C GLU A 105 -0.96 2.39 -17.98
N VAL A 106 -0.16 3.47 -18.03
CA VAL A 106 0.98 3.56 -18.95
C VAL A 106 2.00 2.45 -18.69
N ALA A 107 2.29 2.17 -17.42
CA ALA A 107 3.17 1.07 -17.03
C ALA A 107 2.60 -0.30 -17.45
N ARG A 108 1.28 -0.51 -17.32
CA ARG A 108 0.59 -1.75 -17.70
C ARG A 108 0.66 -1.99 -19.20
N VAL A 109 0.39 -0.96 -20.00
CA VAL A 109 0.51 -1.03 -21.47
C VAL A 109 1.96 -1.29 -21.89
N GLY A 110 2.93 -0.64 -21.24
CA GLY A 110 4.35 -0.87 -21.48
C GLY A 110 4.78 -2.32 -21.20
N ALA A 111 4.35 -2.87 -20.07
CA ALA A 111 4.60 -4.26 -19.70
C ALA A 111 3.97 -5.25 -20.70
N TYR A 112 2.73 -5.01 -21.10
CA TYR A 112 2.05 -5.82 -22.11
C TYR A 112 2.78 -5.79 -23.47
N ALA A 113 3.15 -4.60 -23.95
CA ALA A 113 3.88 -4.45 -25.21
C ALA A 113 5.24 -5.16 -25.19
N ALA A 114 5.96 -5.12 -24.06
CA ALA A 114 7.20 -5.86 -23.88
C ALA A 114 6.99 -7.37 -23.99
N GLU A 115 5.92 -7.88 -23.36
CA GLU A 115 5.57 -9.30 -23.41
C GLU A 115 5.18 -9.77 -24.81
N VAL A 116 4.39 -8.97 -25.53
CA VAL A 116 4.03 -9.23 -26.93
C VAL A 116 5.28 -9.29 -27.82
N ARG A 117 6.22 -8.34 -27.68
CA ARG A 117 7.48 -8.35 -28.45
C ARG A 117 8.30 -9.60 -28.19
N LYS A 118 8.40 -10.07 -26.94
CA LYS A 118 9.11 -11.33 -26.62
C LYS A 118 8.50 -12.52 -27.35
N ARG A 119 7.17 -12.62 -27.39
CA ARG A 119 6.47 -13.71 -28.08
C ARG A 119 6.70 -13.71 -29.59
N HIS A 120 6.76 -12.53 -30.20
CA HIS A 120 6.98 -12.40 -31.64
C HIS A 120 8.46 -12.45 -32.05
N ALA A 121 9.40 -12.15 -31.15
CA ALA A 121 10.84 -12.30 -31.42
C ALA A 121 11.32 -13.76 -31.31
N ALA A 122 10.53 -14.63 -30.68
CA ALA A 122 10.80 -16.06 -30.53
C ALA A 122 10.10 -16.93 -31.60
N ALA A 123 9.39 -16.33 -32.56
CA ALA A 123 8.73 -16.97 -33.69
C ALA A 123 9.50 -16.70 -34.98
#